data_AF-A0A2K3DFE9-F1
#
_entry.id   AF-A0A2K3DFE9-F1
#
_cell.length_a   1.000
_cell.length_b   1.000
_cell.length_c   1.000
_cell.angle_alpha   90.00
_cell.angle_beta   90.00
_cell.angle_gamma   90.00
#
_symmetry.space_group_name_H-M   'P 1'
#
loop_
_entity.id
_entity.type
_entity.pdbx_description
1 polymer ?
#
loop_
_entity_poly.entity_id
_entity_poly.type
_entity_poly.pdbx_seq_one_letter_code
_entity_poly.pdbx_strand_id
1 'polypeptide(L)'
;MASKDNFTAETKIKIRLDASANGCSGMFWRSKPDMNASVSAPDWPRNGAVFLGWKSQEHPGWVKVDHEKGYWMPIEQHGKPVCHFDAK
;
A
#
# COMPACT_ATOMS: atom_id res chain seq x y z
N MET A 1 22.38 5.51 -7.94
CA MET A 1 21.41 4.64 -8.66
C MET A 1 20.07 5.33 -8.55
N ALA A 2 19.55 5.88 -9.65
CA ALA A 2 18.25 6.54 -9.63
C ALA A 2 17.18 5.47 -9.43
N SER A 3 16.46 5.53 -8.31
CA SER A 3 15.27 4.72 -8.10
C SER A 3 14.36 4.91 -9.31
N LYS A 4 13.97 3.80 -9.96
CA LYS A 4 13.04 3.84 -11.10
C LYS A 4 11.66 4.38 -10.69
N ASP A 5 11.40 4.36 -9.40
CA ASP A 5 10.19 4.88 -8.80
C ASP A 5 10.21 6.42 -8.73
N ASN A 6 9.47 7.07 -9.64
CA ASN A 6 9.12 8.47 -9.49
C ASN A 6 7.94 8.61 -8.53
N PHE A 7 8.21 8.75 -7.23
CA PHE A 7 7.21 9.06 -6.20
C PHE A 7 6.82 10.55 -6.24
N THR A 8 6.27 11.02 -7.36
CA THR A 8 5.88 12.42 -7.58
C THR A 8 4.40 12.64 -7.32
N ALA A 9 3.97 13.89 -7.05
CA ALA A 9 2.54 14.19 -6.83
C ALA A 9 1.66 13.79 -8.04
N GLU A 10 2.21 13.79 -9.25
CA GLU A 10 1.51 13.45 -10.50
C GLU A 10 1.26 11.95 -10.67
N THR A 11 2.13 11.12 -10.09
CA THR A 11 2.01 9.64 -10.12
C THR A 11 1.30 9.09 -8.89
N LYS A 12 0.87 9.99 -7.99
CA LYS A 12 0.12 9.65 -6.80
C LYS A 12 -1.27 9.17 -7.21
N ILE A 13 -1.61 7.96 -6.80
CA ILE A 13 -2.89 7.32 -7.08
C ILE A 13 -3.68 7.14 -5.80
N LYS A 14 -5.00 7.16 -5.93
CA LYS A 14 -5.91 6.83 -4.84
C LYS A 14 -6.00 5.31 -4.72
N ILE A 15 -5.76 4.82 -3.51
CA ILE A 15 -5.72 3.40 -3.19
C ILE A 15 -6.76 3.16 -2.10
N ARG A 16 -7.70 2.28 -2.38
CA ARG A 16 -8.65 1.76 -1.39
C ARG A 16 -8.15 0.42 -0.90
N LEU A 17 -7.98 0.27 0.41
CA LEU A 17 -7.73 -1.01 1.04
C LEU A 17 -9.03 -1.82 1.08
N ASP A 18 -8.96 -3.07 0.63
CA ASP A 18 -9.95 -4.10 0.88
C ASP A 18 -9.27 -5.35 1.44
N ALA A 19 -9.35 -5.55 2.75
CA ALA A 19 -8.91 -6.77 3.41
C ALA A 19 -10.08 -7.74 3.66
N SER A 20 -11.30 -7.35 3.24
CA SER A 20 -12.54 -8.13 3.33
C SER A 20 -12.39 -9.54 2.75
N ALA A 21 -11.64 -9.66 1.64
CA ALA A 21 -11.49 -10.91 0.92
C ALA A 21 -10.92 -12.07 1.76
N ASN A 22 -10.19 -11.75 2.84
CA ASN A 22 -9.63 -12.73 3.78
C ASN A 22 -10.28 -12.66 5.18
N GLY A 23 -11.39 -11.93 5.34
CA GLY A 23 -12.03 -11.72 6.64
C GLY A 23 -11.21 -10.86 7.62
N CYS A 24 -10.21 -10.12 7.12
CA CYS A 24 -9.41 -9.23 7.94
C CYS A 24 -10.08 -7.85 8.09
N SER A 25 -10.01 -7.28 9.29
CA SER A 25 -10.59 -5.96 9.59
C SER A 25 -9.73 -4.78 9.13
N GLY A 26 -8.56 -5.04 8.58
CA GLY A 26 -7.60 -4.05 8.09
C GLY A 26 -6.27 -4.70 7.72
N MET A 27 -5.31 -3.87 7.35
CA MET A 27 -3.96 -4.30 6.98
C MET A 27 -2.93 -3.49 7.73
N PHE A 28 -1.89 -4.15 8.23
CA PHE A 28 -0.78 -3.43 8.87
C PHE A 28 0.09 -2.75 7.81
N TRP A 29 0.48 -1.52 8.08
CA TRP A 29 1.54 -0.86 7.33
C TRP A 29 2.82 -1.69 7.36
N ARG A 30 3.63 -1.62 6.31
CA ARG A 30 4.96 -2.22 6.27
C ARG A 30 6.03 -1.13 6.25
N SER A 31 7.17 -1.35 6.92
CA SER A 31 8.30 -0.40 6.87
C SER A 31 9.09 -0.50 5.58
N LYS A 32 9.03 -1.66 4.91
CA LYS A 32 9.68 -1.99 3.65
C LYS A 32 8.79 -2.96 2.85
N PRO A 33 9.02 -3.17 1.55
CA PRO A 33 8.25 -4.10 0.71
C PRO A 33 8.55 -5.56 1.06
N ASP A 34 8.15 -5.95 2.28
CA ASP A 34 8.40 -7.24 2.90
C ASP A 34 7.19 -7.60 3.79
N MET A 35 6.64 -8.80 3.58
CA MET A 35 5.45 -9.28 4.30
C MET A 35 5.71 -9.48 5.80
N ASN A 36 6.95 -9.63 6.23
CA ASN A 36 7.32 -9.74 7.65
C ASN A 36 7.60 -8.38 8.30
N ALA A 37 7.65 -7.30 7.53
CA ALA A 37 7.98 -5.97 8.03
C ALA A 37 6.77 -5.17 8.52
N SER A 38 5.80 -5.82 9.19
CA SER A 38 4.66 -5.14 9.80
C SER A 38 5.10 -4.07 10.79
N VAL A 39 4.50 -2.90 10.68
CA VAL A 39 4.58 -1.82 11.64
C VAL A 39 3.24 -1.73 12.36
N SER A 40 3.30 -1.82 13.68
CA SER A 40 2.14 -1.52 14.52
C SER A 40 2.01 0.00 14.60
N ALA A 41 1.09 0.56 13.83
CA ALA A 41 0.77 1.98 13.83
C ALA A 41 -0.71 2.18 14.20
N PRO A 42 -1.05 3.18 15.02
CA PRO A 42 -2.44 3.42 15.41
C PRO A 42 -3.32 3.86 14.22
N ASP A 43 -2.71 4.44 13.19
CA ASP A 43 -3.32 4.96 11.96
C ASP A 43 -3.39 3.92 10.82
N TRP A 44 -3.14 2.65 11.12
CA TRP A 44 -3.24 1.57 10.14
C TRP A 44 -4.60 1.54 9.43
N PRO A 45 -4.61 1.27 8.11
CA PRO A 45 -5.79 1.37 7.28
C PRO A 45 -6.74 0.24 7.66
N ARG A 46 -7.95 0.63 8.03
CA ARG A 46 -9.06 -0.30 8.21
C ARG A 46 -9.59 -0.75 6.87
N ASN A 47 -10.31 -1.86 6.88
CA ASN A 47 -10.97 -2.34 5.68
C ASN A 47 -11.90 -1.26 5.08
N GLY A 48 -11.75 -0.98 3.78
CA GLY A 48 -12.43 0.12 3.08
C GLY A 48 -11.75 1.48 3.19
N ALA A 49 -10.66 1.61 3.94
CA ALA A 49 -9.92 2.86 4.05
C ALA A 49 -9.34 3.28 2.70
N VAL A 50 -9.39 4.58 2.42
CA VAL A 50 -8.85 5.17 1.19
C VAL A 50 -7.68 6.06 1.57
N PHE A 51 -6.54 5.83 0.94
CA PHE A 51 -5.33 6.62 1.12
C PHE A 51 -4.68 6.88 -0.24
N LEU A 52 -3.67 7.75 -0.24
CA LEU A 52 -2.91 8.05 -1.43
C LEU A 52 -1.58 7.32 -1.39
N GLY A 53 -1.05 6.94 -2.55
CA GLY A 53 0.24 6.28 -2.64
C GLY A 53 0.72 6.16 -4.07
N TRP A 54 1.73 5.33 -4.27
CA TRP A 54 2.41 5.12 -5.53
C TRP A 54 2.68 3.65 -5.73
N LYS A 55 2.51 3.17 -6.97
CA LYS A 55 3.00 1.83 -7.34
C LYS A 55 4.52 1.87 -7.46
N SER A 56 5.19 0.94 -6.80
CA SER A 56 6.63 0.75 -7.02
C SER A 56 6.83 -0.12 -8.26
N GLN A 57 7.63 0.39 -9.19
CA GLN A 57 8.20 -0.35 -10.30
C GLN A 57 9.40 -1.18 -9.87
N GLU A 58 10.14 -0.73 -8.84
CA GLU A 58 11.27 -1.49 -8.28
C GLU A 58 10.80 -2.76 -7.55
N HIS A 59 9.65 -2.68 -6.87
CA HIS A 59 9.02 -3.79 -6.17
C HIS A 59 7.63 -4.08 -6.74
N PRO A 60 7.53 -4.88 -7.82
CA PRO A 60 6.24 -5.21 -8.41
C PRO A 60 5.37 -5.95 -7.39
N GLY A 61 4.12 -5.49 -7.23
CA GLY A 61 3.21 -6.01 -6.21
C GLY A 61 3.21 -5.22 -4.90
N TRP A 62 3.95 -4.11 -4.83
CA TRP A 62 3.97 -3.21 -3.67
C TRP A 62 3.62 -1.79 -4.03
N VAL A 63 2.97 -1.12 -3.08
CA VAL A 63 2.70 0.31 -3.13
C VAL A 63 3.36 1.01 -1.96
N LYS A 64 3.95 2.17 -2.25
CA LYS A 64 4.41 3.10 -1.24
C LYS A 64 3.28 4.04 -0.88
N VAL A 65 2.94 4.12 0.38
CA VAL A 65 1.87 4.94 0.91
C VAL A 65 2.39 6.36 1.12
N ASP A 66 1.59 7.35 0.77
CA ASP A 66 1.82 8.76 1.10
C ASP A 66 1.59 9.00 2.58
N HIS A 67 2.57 8.59 3.38
CA HIS A 67 2.60 8.77 4.82
C HIS A 67 3.94 9.37 5.21
N GLU A 68 3.99 10.18 6.27
CA GLU A 68 5.22 10.81 6.80
C GLU A 68 6.34 9.81 7.12
N LYS A 69 5.96 8.54 7.35
CA LYS A 69 6.86 7.43 7.69
C LYS A 69 7.25 6.59 6.48
N GLY A 70 6.70 6.89 5.29
CA GLY A 70 7.00 6.18 4.05
C GLY A 70 6.60 4.71 4.07
N TYR A 71 5.41 4.40 4.56
CA TYR A 71 4.93 3.03 4.68
C TYR A 71 4.74 2.33 3.34
N TRP A 72 4.69 1.01 3.39
CA TRP A 72 4.50 0.12 2.26
C TRP A 72 3.29 -0.76 2.49
N MET A 73 2.62 -1.13 1.40
CA MET A 73 1.53 -2.09 1.43
C MET A 73 1.61 -3.03 0.23
N PRO A 74 1.30 -4.31 0.43
CA PRO A 74 1.19 -5.24 -0.69
C PRO A 74 -0.08 -4.91 -1.49
N ILE A 75 0.00 -5.07 -2.80
CA ILE A 75 -1.15 -4.91 -3.70
C ILE A 75 -2.08 -6.12 -3.60
N GLU A 76 -1.50 -7.29 -3.37
CA GLU A 76 -2.18 -8.57 -3.28
C GLU A 76 -1.73 -9.33 -2.02
N GLN A 77 -2.67 -9.96 -1.34
CA GLN A 77 -2.39 -10.85 -0.20
C GLN A 77 -3.14 -12.17 -0.39
N HIS A 78 -2.42 -13.30 -0.30
CA HIS A 78 -2.99 -14.63 -0.48
C HIS A 78 -3.74 -14.81 -1.81
N GLY A 79 -3.27 -14.21 -2.91
CA GLY A 79 -3.94 -14.28 -4.22
C GLY A 79 -5.19 -13.41 -4.33
N LYS A 80 -5.43 -12.50 -3.37
CA LYS A 80 -6.54 -11.55 -3.39
C LYS A 80 -6.01 -10.13 -3.45
N PRO A 81 -6.47 -9.30 -4.42
CA PRO A 81 -6.08 -7.90 -4.44
C PRO A 81 -6.64 -7.23 -3.18
N VAL A 82 -5.75 -6.58 -2.44
CA VAL A 82 -6.09 -5.83 -1.23
C VAL A 82 -5.97 -4.32 -1.46
N CYS A 83 -5.21 -3.90 -2.47
CA CYS A 83 -5.15 -2.52 -2.92
C CYS A 83 -5.96 -2.34 -4.20
N HIS A 84 -7.06 -1.61 -4.13
CA HIS A 84 -7.84 -1.20 -5.29
C HIS A 84 -7.43 0.21 -5.72
N PHE A 85 -6.92 0.33 -6.94
CA PHE A 85 -6.51 1.60 -7.51
C PHE A 85 -7.70 2.27 -8.17
N ASP A 86 -8.13 3.41 -7.62
CA ASP A 86 -9.13 4.24 -8.25
C ASP A 86 -8.39 5.16 -9.23
N ALA A 87 -8.35 4.75 -10.50
CA ALA A 87 -7.88 5.61 -11.57
C ALA A 87 -8.97 6.66 -11.82
N LYS A 88 -8.59 7.93 -11.70
CA LYS A 88 -9.45 9.07 -11.99
C LYS A 88 -9.87 9.10 -13.46
#